data_AF-A0A1I8JR55-F1
#
_entry.id   AF-A0A1I8JR55-F1
#
_cell.length_a   1.000
_cell.length_b   1.000
_cell.length_c   1.000
_cell.angle_alpha   90.00
_cell.angle_beta   90.00
_cell.angle_gamma   90.00
#
_symmetry.space_group_name_H-M   'P 1'
#
loop_
_entity.id
_entity.type
_entity.pdbx_description
1 polymer ?
#
loop_
_entity_poly.entity_id
_entity_poly.type
_entity_poly.pdbx_seq_one_letter_code
_entity_poly.pdbx_strand_id
1 'polypeptide(L)'
;MAPGLSIVAVRVTKPKIPETLRKNYESMEAEKTQLMIANERQRVEEKLAETERKKAVINAEKAAQISRIEWEMKITQKESEKKISEIEDQAALARSRSHSDAELYRAKQATDSEFYRLQKEAEGNKLRLTPEFLEYTRLLALFNNTKIYFGQSIPTMLSENVMLSAGAAKAGPAATAGKRQPSQPDHLAQLIEMLTSSGSDRIALLAADRRPGFAKCPEFDRADEERAGAKAFFPAGLTKHFGRPAGLFCARRSCCAAPAIE
;
A
#
# COMPACT_ATOMS: atom_id res chain seq x y z
N MET A 1 65.73 -106.40 -2.14
CA MET A 1 66.65 -105.29 -2.50
C MET A 1 68.07 -105.75 -2.23
N ALA A 2 68.98 -105.61 -3.19
CA ALA A 2 70.40 -105.95 -3.04
C ALA A 2 71.19 -104.72 -2.55
N PRO A 3 72.13 -104.87 -1.61
CA PRO A 3 72.92 -103.76 -1.05
C PRO A 3 74.04 -103.33 -2.04
N GLY A 4 74.09 -102.04 -2.40
CA GLY A 4 75.20 -101.48 -3.21
C GLY A 4 74.96 -100.22 -4.05
N LEU A 5 73.73 -99.70 -4.19
CA LEU A 5 73.45 -98.46 -4.94
C LEU A 5 72.93 -97.34 -4.04
N SER A 6 73.49 -96.13 -4.17
CA SER A 6 73.01 -94.90 -3.52
C SER A 6 72.37 -93.95 -4.55
N ILE A 7 71.17 -93.49 -4.23
CA ILE A 7 70.39 -92.58 -5.08
C ILE A 7 70.66 -91.16 -4.58
N VAL A 8 71.27 -90.31 -5.42
CA VAL A 8 71.66 -88.94 -5.03
C VAL A 8 70.47 -87.97 -5.11
N ALA A 9 69.67 -88.04 -6.19
CA ALA A 9 68.43 -87.25 -6.30
C ALA A 9 67.48 -87.88 -7.32
N VAL A 10 66.20 -87.99 -6.94
CA VAL A 10 65.12 -88.41 -7.84
C VAL A 10 64.30 -87.18 -8.20
N ARG A 11 64.29 -86.83 -9.48
CA ARG A 11 63.39 -85.79 -10.00
C ARG A 11 62.15 -86.47 -10.55
N VAL A 12 61.01 -86.19 -9.94
CA VAL A 12 59.72 -86.69 -10.42
C VAL A 12 59.16 -85.67 -11.40
N THR A 13 58.59 -86.15 -12.50
CA THR A 13 57.85 -85.30 -13.43
C THR A 13 56.51 -84.91 -12.80
N LYS A 14 56.03 -83.71 -13.10
CA LYS A 14 54.70 -83.27 -12.66
C LYS A 14 53.67 -84.19 -13.33
N PRO A 15 52.81 -84.89 -12.55
CA PRO A 15 51.82 -85.79 -13.11
C PRO A 15 50.87 -84.99 -14.02
N LYS A 16 50.61 -85.53 -15.21
CA LYS A 16 49.71 -84.89 -16.17
C LYS A 16 48.27 -85.19 -15.77
N ILE A 17 47.54 -84.15 -15.37
CA ILE A 17 46.15 -84.28 -14.95
C ILE A 17 45.31 -84.68 -16.18
N PRO A 18 44.50 -85.75 -16.10
CA PRO A 18 43.62 -86.15 -17.20
C PRO A 18 42.58 -85.06 -17.50
N GLU A 19 42.20 -84.92 -18.77
CA GLU A 19 41.35 -83.81 -19.24
C GLU A 19 39.97 -83.75 -18.57
N THR A 20 39.44 -84.89 -18.13
CA THR A 20 38.15 -84.97 -17.44
C THR A 20 38.15 -84.21 -16.12
N LEU A 21 39.22 -84.36 -15.32
CA LEU A 21 39.36 -83.65 -14.05
C LEU A 21 39.51 -82.14 -14.28
N ARG A 22 40.27 -81.74 -15.29
CA ARG A 22 40.47 -80.34 -15.65
C ARG A 22 39.13 -79.63 -15.94
N LYS A 23 38.29 -80.24 -16.77
CA LYS A 23 36.97 -79.69 -17.13
C LYS A 23 36.02 -79.57 -15.92
N ASN A 24 36.06 -80.53 -14.99
CA ASN A 24 35.23 -80.50 -13.78
C ASN A 24 35.65 -79.40 -12.79
N TYR A 25 36.97 -79.14 -12.66
CA TYR A 25 37.45 -78.02 -11.85
C TYR A 25 37.11 -76.68 -12.50
N GLU A 26 37.23 -76.58 -13.82
CA GLU A 26 36.85 -75.39 -14.60
C GLU A 26 35.35 -75.09 -14.45
N SER A 27 34.47 -76.09 -14.51
CA SER A 27 33.03 -75.90 -14.33
C SER A 27 32.67 -75.50 -12.89
N MET A 28 33.27 -76.14 -11.88
CA MET A 28 33.03 -75.78 -10.47
C MET A 28 33.45 -74.34 -10.16
N GLU A 29 34.62 -73.89 -10.62
CA GLU A 29 35.08 -72.53 -10.36
C GLU A 29 34.23 -71.49 -11.10
N ALA A 30 33.74 -71.82 -12.30
CA ALA A 30 32.80 -70.97 -13.03
C ALA A 30 31.47 -70.81 -12.26
N GLU A 31 30.87 -71.91 -11.79
CA GLU A 31 29.63 -71.89 -11.01
C GLU A 31 29.79 -71.15 -9.68
N LYS A 32 30.90 -71.38 -8.99
CA LYS A 32 31.23 -70.67 -7.74
C LYS A 32 31.37 -69.17 -7.94
N THR A 33 32.03 -68.76 -9.02
CA THR A 33 32.19 -67.34 -9.38
C THR A 33 30.84 -66.73 -9.76
N GLN A 34 30.01 -67.45 -10.52
CA GLN A 34 28.65 -66.99 -10.88
C GLN A 34 27.77 -66.81 -9.63
N LEU A 35 27.83 -67.74 -8.67
CA LEU A 35 27.11 -67.63 -7.42
C LEU A 35 27.56 -66.41 -6.60
N MET A 36 28.87 -66.15 -6.53
CA MET A 36 29.39 -64.94 -5.89
C MET A 36 28.90 -63.65 -6.58
N ILE A 37 28.92 -63.61 -7.91
CA ILE A 37 28.44 -62.46 -8.69
C ILE A 37 26.94 -62.25 -8.47
N ALA A 38 26.14 -63.31 -8.47
CA ALA A 38 24.69 -63.23 -8.24
C ALA A 38 24.37 -62.67 -6.85
N ASN A 39 25.05 -63.18 -5.81
CA ASN A 39 24.88 -62.69 -4.45
C ASN A 39 25.24 -61.20 -4.31
N GLU A 40 26.33 -60.76 -4.95
CA GLU A 40 26.74 -59.35 -4.86
C GLU A 40 25.81 -58.43 -5.67
N ARG A 41 25.31 -58.89 -6.83
CA ARG A 41 24.29 -58.16 -7.59
C ARG A 41 23.02 -57.97 -6.78
N GLN A 42 22.54 -59.03 -6.12
CA GLN A 42 21.37 -58.94 -5.24
C GLN A 42 21.58 -57.90 -4.14
N ARG A 43 22.75 -57.90 -3.48
CA ARG A 43 23.08 -56.89 -2.44
C ARG A 43 23.11 -55.46 -2.97
N VAL A 44 23.60 -55.27 -4.20
CA VAL A 44 23.62 -53.94 -4.84
C VAL A 44 22.20 -53.49 -5.18
N GLU A 45 21.37 -54.38 -5.72
CA GLU A 45 19.97 -54.09 -6.04
C GLU A 45 19.16 -53.73 -4.79
N GLU A 46 19.32 -54.47 -3.69
CA GLU A 46 18.70 -54.17 -2.40
C GLU A 46 19.09 -52.76 -1.90
N LYS A 47 20.39 -52.42 -1.94
CA LYS A 47 20.89 -51.09 -1.54
C LYS A 47 20.43 -49.97 -2.47
N LEU A 48 20.32 -50.24 -3.77
CA LEU A 48 19.82 -49.27 -4.74
C LEU A 48 18.33 -49.01 -4.53
N ALA A 49 17.53 -50.05 -4.29
CA ALA A 49 16.11 -49.91 -3.97
C ALA A 49 15.89 -49.10 -2.68
N GLU A 50 16.69 -49.34 -1.63
CA GLU A 50 16.65 -48.53 -0.42
C GLU A 50 17.05 -47.07 -0.67
N THR A 51 18.09 -46.86 -1.49
CA THR A 51 18.55 -45.53 -1.87
C THR A 51 17.49 -44.77 -2.66
N GLU A 52 16.79 -45.45 -3.57
CA GLU A 52 15.71 -44.88 -4.37
C GLU A 52 14.51 -44.50 -3.49
N ARG A 53 14.12 -45.36 -2.54
CA ARG A 53 13.07 -45.02 -1.56
C ARG A 53 13.42 -43.77 -0.75
N LYS A 54 14.67 -43.69 -0.24
CA LYS A 54 15.13 -42.51 0.50
C LYS A 54 15.17 -41.26 -0.37
N LYS A 55 15.63 -41.38 -1.63
CA LYS A 55 15.61 -40.28 -2.60
C LYS A 55 14.18 -39.80 -2.88
N ALA A 56 13.23 -40.71 -3.03
CA ALA A 56 11.82 -40.35 -3.26
C ALA A 56 11.22 -39.59 -2.08
N VAL A 57 11.47 -40.03 -0.85
CA VAL A 57 11.03 -39.33 0.37
C VAL A 57 11.64 -37.93 0.45
N ILE A 58 12.96 -37.82 0.26
CA ILE A 58 13.66 -36.54 0.29
C ILE A 58 13.14 -35.59 -0.79
N ASN A 59 12.86 -36.10 -2.00
CA ASN A 59 12.33 -35.27 -3.08
C ASN A 59 10.91 -34.78 -2.78
N ALA A 60 10.07 -35.63 -2.20
CA ALA A 60 8.73 -35.24 -1.76
C ALA A 60 8.78 -34.15 -0.66
N GLU A 61 9.66 -34.32 0.33
CA GLU A 61 9.86 -33.33 1.40
C GLU A 61 10.39 -32.00 0.86
N LYS A 62 11.37 -32.04 -0.05
CA LYS A 62 11.88 -30.84 -0.73
C LYS A 62 10.79 -30.13 -1.50
N ALA A 63 9.98 -30.85 -2.27
CA ALA A 63 8.87 -30.26 -3.03
C ALA A 63 7.84 -29.59 -2.10
N ALA A 64 7.53 -30.21 -0.96
CA ALA A 64 6.64 -29.63 0.06
C ALA A 64 7.25 -28.34 0.66
N GLN A 65 8.54 -28.33 0.95
CA GLN A 65 9.24 -27.14 1.47
C GLN A 65 9.29 -26.00 0.44
N ILE A 66 9.58 -26.31 -0.82
CA ILE A 66 9.58 -25.31 -1.91
C ILE A 66 8.18 -24.72 -2.05
N SER A 67 7.14 -25.57 -2.08
CA SER A 67 5.75 -25.11 -2.16
C SER A 67 5.40 -24.17 -1.00
N ARG A 68 5.84 -24.48 0.23
CA ARG A 68 5.64 -23.63 1.39
C ARG A 68 6.31 -22.26 1.23
N ILE A 69 7.58 -22.23 0.81
CA ILE A 69 8.32 -20.98 0.59
C ILE A 69 7.65 -20.13 -0.51
N GLU A 70 7.23 -20.76 -1.61
CA GLU A 70 6.52 -20.07 -2.69
C GLU A 70 5.19 -19.46 -2.20
N TRP A 71 4.45 -20.17 -1.36
CA TRP A 71 3.23 -19.66 -0.75
C TRP A 71 3.50 -18.50 0.22
N GLU A 72 4.49 -18.63 1.09
CA GLU A 72 4.90 -17.55 2.01
C GLU A 72 5.31 -16.30 1.23
N MET A 73 6.12 -16.46 0.18
CA MET A 73 6.50 -15.36 -0.71
C MET A 73 5.29 -14.69 -1.37
N LYS A 74 4.32 -15.48 -1.87
CA LYS A 74 3.07 -14.95 -2.45
C LYS A 74 2.23 -14.19 -1.42
N ILE A 75 2.12 -14.69 -0.19
CA ILE A 75 1.40 -14.03 0.89
C ILE A 75 2.06 -12.69 1.21
N THR A 76 3.38 -12.68 1.43
CA THR A 76 4.13 -11.45 1.71
C THR A 76 4.04 -10.45 0.56
N GLN A 77 4.09 -10.92 -0.69
CA GLN A 77 3.90 -10.06 -1.86
C GLN A 77 2.50 -9.42 -1.85
N LYS A 78 1.45 -10.22 -1.64
CA LYS A 78 0.06 -9.71 -1.61
C LYS A 78 -0.20 -8.78 -0.43
N GLU A 79 0.38 -9.04 0.73
CA GLU A 79 0.32 -8.13 1.88
C GLU A 79 1.04 -6.81 1.60
N SER A 80 2.17 -6.86 0.92
CA SER A 80 2.90 -5.65 0.52
C SER A 80 2.12 -4.84 -0.52
N GLU A 81 1.52 -5.50 -1.51
CA GLU A 81 0.62 -4.86 -2.49
C GLU A 81 -0.55 -4.15 -1.79
N LYS A 82 -1.21 -4.82 -0.84
CA LYS A 82 -2.30 -4.22 -0.05
C LYS A 82 -1.83 -2.99 0.73
N LYS A 83 -0.68 -3.08 1.42
CA LYS A 83 -0.11 -1.94 2.17
C LYS A 83 0.21 -0.76 1.26
N ILE A 84 0.72 -1.02 0.06
CA ILE A 84 1.00 0.05 -0.92
C ILE A 84 -0.31 0.71 -1.34
N SER A 85 -1.34 -0.06 -1.69
CA SER A 85 -2.65 0.49 -2.04
C SER A 85 -3.27 1.31 -0.90
N GLU A 86 -3.20 0.83 0.34
CA GLU A 86 -3.67 1.58 1.51
C GLU A 86 -2.92 2.92 1.68
N ILE A 87 -1.60 2.94 1.47
CA ILE A 87 -0.80 4.17 1.52
C ILE A 87 -1.18 5.11 0.38
N GLU A 88 -1.39 4.59 -0.83
CA GLU A 88 -1.78 5.38 -2.00
C GLU A 88 -3.16 6.03 -1.80
N ASP A 89 -4.13 5.27 -1.29
CA ASP A 89 -5.47 5.77 -0.96
C ASP A 89 -5.41 6.85 0.12
N GLN A 90 -4.64 6.62 1.19
CA GLN A 90 -4.44 7.62 2.24
C GLN A 90 -3.77 8.88 1.70
N ALA A 91 -2.75 8.75 0.85
CA ALA A 91 -2.07 9.88 0.23
C ALA A 91 -2.97 10.64 -0.76
N ALA A 92 -3.85 9.95 -1.48
CA ALA A 92 -4.84 10.57 -2.37
C ALA A 92 -5.90 11.33 -1.57
N LEU A 93 -6.42 10.74 -0.49
CA LEU A 93 -7.36 11.40 0.42
C LEU A 93 -6.74 12.63 1.08
N ALA A 94 -5.48 12.55 1.53
CA ALA A 94 -4.76 13.69 2.09
C ALA A 94 -4.62 14.82 1.06
N ARG A 95 -4.23 14.50 -0.18
CA ARG A 95 -4.15 15.49 -1.28
C ARG A 95 -5.50 16.14 -1.59
N SER A 96 -6.57 15.35 -1.68
CA SER A 96 -7.93 15.84 -1.90
C SER A 96 -8.38 16.78 -0.78
N ARG A 97 -8.09 16.45 0.47
CA ARG A 97 -8.40 17.29 1.63
C ARG A 97 -7.63 18.61 1.58
N SER A 98 -6.31 18.55 1.38
CA SER A 98 -5.48 19.76 1.26
C SER A 98 -5.94 20.70 0.13
N HIS A 99 -6.35 20.15 -1.02
CA HIS A 99 -6.91 20.97 -2.10
C HIS A 99 -8.23 21.64 -1.69
N SER A 100 -9.13 20.89 -1.07
CA SER A 100 -10.43 21.40 -0.61
C SER A 100 -10.27 22.48 0.46
N ASP A 101 -9.36 22.27 1.41
CA ASP A 101 -9.03 23.22 2.48
C ASP A 101 -8.40 24.50 1.91
N ALA A 102 -7.51 24.38 0.92
CA ALA A 102 -6.92 25.52 0.24
C ALA A 102 -7.97 26.36 -0.51
N GLU A 103 -8.91 25.72 -1.20
CA GLU A 103 -10.03 26.40 -1.87
C GLU A 103 -10.94 27.11 -0.86
N LEU A 104 -11.29 26.45 0.25
CA LEU A 104 -12.06 27.09 1.33
C LEU A 104 -11.37 28.33 1.89
N TYR A 105 -10.05 28.26 2.07
CA TYR A 105 -9.28 29.39 2.56
C TYR A 105 -9.25 30.55 1.55
N ARG A 106 -9.04 30.25 0.26
CA ARG A 106 -9.11 31.25 -0.82
C ARG A 106 -10.49 31.92 -0.88
N ALA A 107 -11.56 31.13 -0.81
CA ALA A 107 -12.92 31.64 -0.84
C ALA A 107 -13.19 32.59 0.33
N LYS A 108 -12.76 32.23 1.55
CA LYS A 108 -12.87 33.10 2.73
C LYS A 108 -12.10 34.42 2.56
N GLN A 109 -10.87 34.37 2.05
CA GLN A 109 -10.09 35.57 1.80
C GLN A 109 -10.74 36.48 0.75
N ALA A 110 -11.28 35.90 -0.32
CA ALA A 110 -12.00 36.64 -1.34
C ALA A 110 -13.24 37.33 -0.74
N THR A 111 -14.02 36.64 0.09
CA THR A 111 -15.18 37.24 0.75
C THR A 111 -14.79 38.36 1.72
N ASP A 112 -13.73 38.18 2.51
CA ASP A 112 -13.28 39.18 3.48
C ASP A 112 -12.75 40.44 2.79
N SER A 113 -11.98 40.27 1.70
CA SER A 113 -11.47 41.40 0.91
C SER A 113 -12.59 42.20 0.25
N GLU A 114 -13.60 41.53 -0.33
CA GLU A 114 -14.78 42.17 -0.90
C GLU A 114 -15.60 42.92 0.16
N PHE A 115 -15.81 42.30 1.33
CA PHE A 115 -16.50 42.93 2.45
C PHE A 115 -15.80 44.24 2.89
N TYR A 116 -14.48 44.19 3.07
CA TYR A 116 -13.71 45.37 3.46
C TYR A 116 -13.77 46.48 2.40
N ARG A 117 -13.71 46.11 1.12
CA ARG A 117 -13.84 47.06 0.00
C ARG A 117 -15.19 47.78 0.04
N LEU A 118 -16.29 47.02 0.11
CA LEU A 118 -17.64 47.58 0.15
C LEU A 118 -17.86 48.46 1.39
N GLN A 119 -17.30 48.07 2.54
CA GLN A 119 -17.36 48.88 3.76
C GLN A 119 -16.67 50.23 3.56
N LYS A 120 -15.46 50.25 2.99
CA LYS A 120 -14.71 51.49 2.73
C LYS A 120 -15.37 52.37 1.69
N GLU A 121 -15.97 51.78 0.65
CA GLU A 121 -16.76 52.52 -0.33
C GLU A 121 -18.01 53.13 0.30
N ALA A 122 -18.73 52.39 1.15
CA ALA A 122 -19.88 52.92 1.89
C ALA A 122 -19.49 54.05 2.85
N GLU A 123 -18.36 53.94 3.55
CA GLU A 123 -17.79 55.01 4.38
C GLU A 123 -17.42 56.24 3.56
N GLY A 124 -16.73 56.05 2.43
CA GLY A 124 -16.39 57.13 1.50
C GLY A 124 -17.62 57.82 0.92
N ASN A 125 -18.65 57.06 0.56
CA ASN A 125 -19.90 57.61 0.04
C ASN A 125 -20.64 58.44 1.10
N LYS A 126 -20.65 58.00 2.37
CA LYS A 126 -21.19 58.79 3.49
C LYS A 126 -20.50 60.15 3.63
N LEU A 127 -19.18 60.21 3.46
CA LEU A 127 -18.43 61.46 3.52
C LEU A 127 -18.68 62.37 2.31
N ARG A 128 -18.96 61.79 1.13
CA ARG A 128 -19.26 62.53 -0.11
C ARG A 128 -20.71 63.02 -0.19
N LEU A 129 -21.60 62.56 0.68
CA LEU A 129 -23.02 62.93 0.73
C LEU A 129 -23.26 64.30 1.40
N THR A 130 -22.44 65.31 1.08
CA THR A 130 -22.70 66.70 1.47
C THR A 130 -23.39 67.44 0.31
N PRO A 131 -24.39 68.29 0.59
CA PRO A 131 -25.15 68.96 -0.47
C PRO A 131 -24.25 69.82 -1.38
N GLU A 132 -23.23 70.45 -0.81
CA GLU A 132 -22.28 71.29 -1.55
C GLU A 132 -21.42 70.46 -2.54
N PHE A 133 -20.99 69.27 -2.12
CA PHE A 133 -20.18 68.39 -2.97
C PHE A 133 -21.00 67.79 -4.12
N LEU A 134 -22.29 67.50 -3.88
CA LEU A 134 -23.21 67.01 -4.90
C LEU A 134 -23.49 68.06 -5.97
N GLU A 135 -23.72 69.32 -5.58
CA GLU A 135 -23.90 70.43 -6.52
C GLU A 135 -22.65 70.65 -7.37
N TYR A 136 -21.47 70.72 -6.72
CA TYR A 136 -20.20 70.84 -7.43
C TYR A 136 -19.98 69.69 -8.43
N THR A 137 -20.18 68.44 -7.99
CA THR A 137 -20.01 67.26 -8.85
C THR A 137 -20.99 67.26 -10.02
N ARG A 138 -22.24 67.67 -9.77
CA ARG A 138 -23.28 67.80 -10.80
C ARG A 138 -22.88 68.82 -11.86
N LEU A 139 -22.42 70.00 -11.46
CA LEU A 139 -21.96 71.06 -12.37
C LEU A 139 -20.74 70.61 -13.18
N LEU A 140 -19.76 69.95 -12.55
CA LEU A 140 -18.59 69.40 -13.23
C LEU A 140 -18.98 68.35 -14.27
N ALA A 141 -19.89 67.44 -13.93
CA ALA A 141 -20.37 66.40 -14.84
C ALA A 141 -21.16 66.99 -16.01
N LEU A 142 -21.98 68.03 -15.76
CA LEU A 142 -22.65 68.77 -16.83
C LEU A 142 -21.62 69.40 -17.77
N PHE A 143 -20.65 70.13 -17.24
CA PHE A 143 -19.59 70.77 -18.03
C PHE A 143 -18.84 69.78 -18.92
N ASN A 144 -18.40 68.64 -18.37
CA ASN A 144 -17.61 67.65 -19.10
C ASN A 144 -18.42 66.89 -20.17
N ASN A 145 -19.69 66.61 -19.92
CA ASN A 145 -20.52 65.83 -20.85
C ASN A 145 -21.20 66.70 -21.91
N THR A 146 -21.38 68.00 -21.67
CA THR A 146 -21.99 68.89 -22.66
C THR A 146 -20.93 69.51 -23.56
N LYS A 147 -20.98 69.19 -24.86
CA LYS A 147 -20.37 70.03 -25.89
C LYS A 147 -21.24 71.28 -26.02
N ILE A 148 -20.82 72.37 -25.40
CA ILE A 148 -21.51 73.66 -25.48
C ILE A 148 -21.27 74.22 -26.88
N TYR A 149 -22.28 74.13 -27.75
CA TYR A 149 -22.28 74.80 -29.05
C TYR A 149 -22.89 76.20 -28.87
N PHE A 150 -22.07 77.23 -29.07
CA PHE A 150 -22.49 78.63 -28.94
C PHE A 150 -23.30 79.06 -30.18
N GLY A 151 -24.62 78.94 -30.12
CA GLY A 151 -25.59 79.44 -31.11
C GLY A 151 -26.76 80.17 -30.44
N GLN A 152 -27.66 80.78 -31.23
CA GLN A 152 -28.72 81.71 -30.75
C GLN A 152 -29.79 81.11 -29.81
N SER A 153 -29.79 79.79 -29.55
CA SER A 153 -30.68 79.15 -28.57
C SER A 153 -29.98 78.02 -27.80
N ILE A 154 -29.80 78.18 -26.49
CA ILE A 154 -29.26 77.15 -25.60
C ILE A 154 -30.37 76.10 -25.32
N PRO A 155 -30.10 74.78 -25.39
CA PRO A 155 -31.10 73.75 -25.13
C PRO A 155 -31.71 73.85 -23.72
N THR A 156 -33.05 73.82 -23.64
CA THR A 156 -33.89 73.96 -22.43
C THR A 156 -33.54 72.99 -21.28
N MET A 157 -32.86 71.88 -21.60
CA MET A 157 -32.38 70.85 -20.66
C MET A 157 -31.39 71.37 -19.59
N LEU A 158 -30.69 72.47 -19.86
CA LEU A 158 -29.79 73.12 -18.89
C LEU A 158 -30.55 74.05 -17.93
N SER A 159 -31.67 74.63 -18.38
CA SER A 159 -32.46 75.59 -17.61
C SER A 159 -33.44 74.91 -16.65
N GLU A 160 -34.06 73.79 -17.04
CA GLU A 160 -35.02 73.05 -16.18
C GLU A 160 -34.33 72.34 -14.99
N ASN A 161 -33.09 71.90 -15.19
CA ASN A 161 -32.32 71.17 -14.17
C ASN A 161 -31.90 72.04 -12.96
N VAL A 162 -31.89 73.37 -13.11
CA VAL A 162 -31.61 74.34 -12.03
C VAL A 162 -32.86 74.61 -11.16
N MET A 163 -34.07 74.38 -11.68
CA MET A 163 -35.32 74.63 -10.93
C MET A 163 -35.78 73.42 -10.08
N LEU A 164 -35.48 72.19 -10.50
CA LEU A 164 -35.86 70.97 -9.75
C LEU A 164 -35.07 70.74 -8.44
N SER A 165 -34.00 71.50 -8.16
CA SER A 165 -33.26 71.42 -6.89
C SER A 165 -33.88 72.24 -5.75
N ALA A 166 -34.92 73.05 -6.02
CA ALA A 166 -35.52 73.94 -5.02
C ALA A 166 -36.83 73.42 -4.40
N GLY A 167 -37.31 72.21 -4.75
CA GLY A 167 -38.46 71.65 -4.04
C GLY A 167 -38.97 70.32 -4.56
N ALA A 168 -38.89 69.28 -3.72
CA ALA A 168 -39.90 68.22 -3.64
C ALA A 168 -39.68 67.37 -2.38
N ALA A 169 -40.49 67.65 -1.35
CA ALA A 169 -40.82 66.68 -0.31
C ALA A 169 -42.11 65.94 -0.71
N LYS A 170 -42.08 64.61 -0.48
CA LYS A 170 -43.17 63.64 -0.24
C LYS A 170 -43.76 62.79 -1.39
N ALA A 171 -43.61 61.48 -1.12
CA ALA A 171 -44.50 60.32 -1.33
C ALA A 171 -44.86 59.88 -2.77
N GLY A 172 -44.57 58.61 -3.06
CA GLY A 172 -44.72 57.98 -4.39
C GLY A 172 -46.12 57.45 -4.71
N PRO A 173 -46.21 56.66 -5.79
CA PRO A 173 -47.05 55.48 -5.79
C PRO A 173 -46.28 54.21 -6.22
N ALA A 174 -46.66 53.09 -5.62
CA ALA A 174 -46.45 51.77 -6.18
C ALA A 174 -47.33 51.60 -7.43
N ALA A 175 -46.74 51.21 -8.56
CA ALA A 175 -47.45 50.56 -9.66
C ALA A 175 -46.48 49.71 -10.51
N THR A 176 -46.76 48.41 -10.47
CA THR A 176 -46.35 47.31 -11.34
C THR A 176 -46.39 47.63 -12.85
N ALA A 177 -45.35 47.19 -13.58
CA ALA A 177 -45.45 46.24 -14.72
C ALA A 177 -44.15 46.24 -15.56
N GLY A 178 -43.58 45.05 -15.80
CA GLY A 178 -42.47 44.89 -16.76
C GLY A 178 -41.67 43.62 -16.56
N LYS A 179 -42.25 42.48 -16.97
CA LYS A 179 -41.63 41.15 -17.00
C LYS A 179 -40.19 41.21 -17.56
N ARG A 180 -39.19 40.86 -16.75
CA ARG A 180 -37.96 40.24 -17.22
C ARG A 180 -37.89 38.84 -16.63
N GLN A 181 -37.64 37.89 -17.52
CA GLN A 181 -37.64 36.45 -17.29
C GLN A 181 -36.76 36.07 -16.08
N PRO A 182 -37.16 35.06 -15.28
CA PRO A 182 -36.22 34.34 -14.45
C PRO A 182 -35.34 33.47 -15.38
N SER A 183 -34.13 33.93 -15.69
CA SER A 183 -33.11 33.06 -16.28
C SER A 183 -32.32 32.39 -15.15
N GLN A 184 -32.80 31.20 -14.79
CA GLN A 184 -32.10 30.07 -14.20
C GLN A 184 -31.59 30.16 -12.74
N PRO A 185 -32.30 29.49 -11.83
CA PRO A 185 -31.72 28.75 -10.71
C PRO A 185 -31.82 27.22 -10.92
N ASP A 186 -31.78 26.72 -12.16
CA ASP A 186 -32.06 25.30 -12.43
C ASP A 186 -30.82 24.43 -12.59
N HIS A 187 -29.61 24.97 -12.79
CA HIS A 187 -28.45 24.11 -13.05
C HIS A 187 -27.96 23.35 -11.82
N LEU A 188 -27.99 23.97 -10.64
CA LEU A 188 -27.57 23.29 -9.41
C LEU A 188 -28.67 22.38 -8.85
N ALA A 189 -29.94 22.75 -9.02
CA ALA A 189 -31.07 21.88 -8.67
C ALA A 189 -31.20 20.68 -9.63
N GLN A 190 -30.99 20.86 -10.94
CA GLN A 190 -30.97 19.77 -11.93
C GLN A 190 -29.69 18.94 -11.89
N LEU A 191 -28.55 19.47 -11.44
CA LEU A 191 -27.37 18.65 -11.14
C LEU A 191 -27.61 17.77 -9.90
N ILE A 192 -28.27 18.30 -8.88
CA ILE A 192 -28.62 17.55 -7.67
C ILE A 192 -29.73 16.51 -7.97
N GLU A 193 -30.71 16.82 -8.82
CA GLU A 193 -31.72 15.85 -9.29
C GLU A 193 -31.16 14.82 -10.29
N MET A 194 -30.23 15.17 -11.19
CA MET A 194 -29.55 14.20 -12.07
C MET A 194 -28.63 13.25 -11.29
N LEU A 195 -27.94 13.74 -10.26
CA LEU A 195 -27.08 12.91 -9.40
C LEU A 195 -27.90 12.00 -8.47
N THR A 196 -29.12 12.39 -8.08
CA THR A 196 -30.01 11.59 -7.21
C THR A 196 -30.93 10.64 -7.99
N SER A 197 -31.32 10.97 -9.23
CA SER A 197 -32.07 10.08 -10.14
C SER A 197 -31.18 9.03 -10.81
N SER A 198 -29.92 9.33 -11.11
CA SER A 198 -28.97 8.33 -11.64
C SER A 198 -28.43 7.34 -10.57
N GLY A 199 -28.69 7.62 -9.29
CA GLY A 199 -28.25 6.79 -8.15
C GLY A 199 -29.31 5.84 -7.57
N SER A 200 -30.59 6.02 -7.89
CA SER A 200 -31.69 5.25 -7.29
C SER A 200 -32.16 4.06 -8.14
N ASP A 201 -32.00 4.11 -9.47
CA ASP A 201 -32.45 3.04 -10.38
C ASP A 201 -31.42 1.92 -10.63
N ARG A 202 -30.27 1.94 -9.94
CA ARG A 202 -29.29 0.84 -9.94
C ARG A 202 -29.27 0.00 -8.66
N ILE A 203 -29.99 0.41 -7.62
CA ILE A 203 -30.12 -0.38 -6.38
C ILE A 203 -31.40 -1.24 -6.37
N ALA A 204 -32.34 -1.03 -7.29
CA ALA A 204 -33.57 -1.83 -7.39
C ALA A 204 -33.45 -3.12 -8.24
N LEU A 205 -32.30 -3.38 -8.87
CA LEU A 205 -32.10 -4.56 -9.76
C LEU A 205 -31.14 -5.62 -9.20
N LEU A 206 -30.75 -5.52 -7.93
CA LEU A 206 -29.93 -6.52 -7.22
C LEU A 206 -30.63 -7.16 -6.01
N ALA A 207 -31.93 -6.88 -5.79
CA ALA A 207 -32.71 -7.42 -4.66
C ALA A 207 -33.71 -8.53 -5.06
N ALA A 208 -33.52 -9.18 -6.20
CA ALA A 208 -34.34 -10.31 -6.63
C ALA A 208 -33.47 -11.53 -6.99
N ASP A 209 -32.80 -12.09 -5.99
CA ASP A 209 -32.56 -13.53 -5.95
C ASP A 209 -32.36 -13.99 -4.49
N ARG A 210 -33.49 -14.15 -3.80
CA ARG A 210 -33.57 -15.06 -2.67
C ARG A 210 -33.73 -16.47 -3.24
N ARG A 211 -32.73 -17.34 -3.05
CA ARG A 211 -32.96 -18.72 -2.59
C ARG A 211 -31.84 -19.24 -1.69
N PRO A 212 -32.17 -20.17 -0.77
CA PRO A 212 -31.54 -20.28 0.52
C PRO A 212 -30.59 -21.48 0.63
N GLY A 213 -29.68 -21.38 1.60
CA GLY A 213 -28.95 -22.52 2.12
C GLY A 213 -27.45 -22.27 2.11
N PHE A 214 -26.89 -21.91 3.27
CA PHE A 214 -25.77 -22.64 3.85
C PHE A 214 -25.59 -22.18 5.31
N ALA A 215 -25.19 -23.13 6.14
CA ALA A 215 -25.38 -23.18 7.57
C ALA A 215 -24.57 -22.15 8.37
N LYS A 216 -25.14 -21.78 9.53
CA LYS A 216 -24.47 -21.11 10.65
C LYS A 216 -23.20 -21.87 11.06
N CYS A 217 -22.10 -21.14 11.28
CA CYS A 217 -21.05 -21.55 12.23
C CYS A 217 -21.23 -20.74 13.52
N PRO A 218 -21.05 -21.36 14.70
CA PRO A 218 -21.43 -20.77 15.98
C PRO A 218 -20.37 -19.84 16.58
N GLU A 219 -20.86 -19.07 17.55
CA GLU A 219 -20.19 -18.14 18.44
C GLU A 219 -18.89 -18.64 19.07
N PHE A 220 -17.98 -17.69 19.26
CA PHE A 220 -16.67 -17.85 19.86
C PHE A 220 -16.79 -17.61 21.36
N ASP A 221 -16.93 -18.69 22.14
CA ASP A 221 -16.89 -18.60 23.61
C ASP A 221 -15.45 -18.65 24.14
N ARG A 222 -15.18 -17.70 25.03
CA ARG A 222 -13.99 -17.63 25.89
C ARG A 222 -14.12 -18.66 27.01
N ALA A 223 -13.20 -19.63 27.06
CA ALA A 223 -12.52 -20.14 28.26
C ALA A 223 -11.80 -21.44 27.91
N ASP A 224 -10.49 -21.49 28.12
CA ASP A 224 -9.83 -22.60 28.82
C ASP A 224 -8.35 -22.26 29.04
N GLU A 225 -8.07 -21.96 30.30
CA GLU A 225 -6.76 -21.98 30.95
C GLU A 225 -6.25 -23.43 31.10
N GLU A 226 -4.94 -23.57 31.29
CA GLU A 226 -4.23 -24.77 31.77
C GLU A 226 -4.09 -26.01 30.86
N ARG A 227 -3.04 -26.02 30.00
CA ARG A 227 -2.13 -27.19 29.92
C ARG A 227 -0.83 -26.91 29.15
N ALA A 228 0.16 -26.30 29.80
CA ALA A 228 1.55 -26.37 29.34
C ALA A 228 2.55 -26.30 30.51
N GLY A 229 2.42 -27.26 31.43
CA GLY A 229 3.50 -27.62 32.34
C GLY A 229 4.02 -29.01 31.97
N ALA A 230 5.29 -29.12 31.56
CA ALA A 230 6.28 -30.00 32.20
C ALA A 230 7.54 -30.24 31.35
N LYS A 231 8.69 -30.13 32.05
CA LYS A 231 10.01 -30.78 31.86
C LYS A 231 11.06 -30.07 31.00
N ALA A 232 11.82 -29.19 31.67
CA ALA A 232 13.26 -29.08 31.46
C ALA A 232 13.97 -29.54 32.75
N PHE A 233 14.74 -30.62 32.61
CA PHE A 233 15.46 -31.34 33.65
C PHE A 233 16.90 -30.82 33.70
N PHE A 234 17.30 -30.21 34.81
CA PHE A 234 18.68 -29.85 35.13
C PHE A 234 19.41 -31.08 35.72
N PRO A 235 20.70 -31.28 35.40
CA PRO A 235 21.62 -31.90 36.34
C PRO A 235 22.70 -30.91 36.79
N ALA A 236 23.04 -31.03 38.06
CA ALA A 236 24.04 -30.25 38.77
C ALA A 236 25.47 -30.78 38.54
N GLY A 237 26.42 -29.84 38.49
CA GLY A 237 27.78 -29.99 39.03
C GLY A 237 28.83 -30.70 38.17
N LEU A 238 29.83 -29.95 37.70
CA LEU A 238 31.23 -30.16 38.10
C LEU A 238 32.13 -28.99 37.68
N THR A 239 33.11 -28.73 38.53
CA THR A 239 34.11 -27.67 38.50
C THR A 239 35.23 -27.93 37.49
N LYS A 240 35.80 -26.87 36.88
CA LYS A 240 37.24 -26.50 36.94
C LYS A 240 37.67 -25.53 35.81
N HIS A 241 38.27 -24.42 36.27
CA HIS A 241 39.52 -23.79 35.80
C HIS A 241 39.62 -22.93 34.52
N PHE A 242 39.98 -21.67 34.80
CA PHE A 242 40.96 -20.79 34.15
C PHE A 242 40.64 -20.09 32.82
N GLY A 243 40.73 -18.75 32.85
CA GLY A 243 41.08 -17.94 31.67
C GLY A 243 40.35 -16.61 31.48
N ARG A 244 40.58 -15.63 32.36
CA ARG A 244 40.50 -14.19 32.00
C ARG A 244 41.80 -13.81 31.24
N PRO A 245 41.91 -12.70 30.45
CA PRO A 245 41.50 -11.36 30.93
C PRO A 245 41.06 -10.30 29.88
N ALA A 246 40.56 -9.18 30.45
CA ALA A 246 40.63 -7.78 30.01
C ALA A 246 39.87 -7.36 28.72
N GLY A 247 39.13 -6.23 28.70
CA GLY A 247 39.08 -5.15 29.66
C GLY A 247 38.06 -4.04 29.35
N LEU A 248 38.10 -3.07 30.29
CA LEU A 248 37.55 -1.71 30.33
C LEU A 248 36.02 -1.54 30.36
N PHE A 249 35.39 -1.22 31.50
CA PHE A 249 35.38 0.01 32.34
C PHE A 249 34.33 1.06 31.94
N CYS A 250 33.42 1.29 32.90
CA CYS A 250 32.60 2.47 33.25
C CYS A 250 31.79 3.19 32.16
N ALA A 251 30.47 3.29 32.24
CA ALA A 251 29.61 3.88 33.28
C ALA A 251 29.54 5.42 33.30
N ARG A 252 28.29 5.89 33.15
CA ARG A 252 27.61 7.05 33.78
C ARG A 252 27.61 8.43 33.10
N ARG A 253 26.35 8.87 32.86
CA ARG A 253 25.68 10.12 33.28
C ARG A 253 26.27 11.48 32.88
N SER A 254 25.38 12.28 32.25
CA SER A 254 25.08 13.69 32.52
C SER A 254 26.17 14.57 33.13
N CYS A 255 26.62 15.57 32.37
CA CYS A 255 26.34 16.99 32.63
C CYS A 255 27.19 17.89 31.72
N CYS A 256 26.64 19.07 31.46
CA CYS A 256 27.13 20.15 30.63
C CYS A 256 28.56 20.63 30.96
N ALA A 257 29.16 21.24 29.93
CA ALA A 257 30.06 22.41 29.94
C ALA A 257 31.44 22.16 29.30
N ALA A 258 31.57 22.66 28.06
CA ALA A 258 32.80 23.20 27.49
C ALA A 258 33.21 24.50 28.24
N PRO A 259 34.41 25.10 28.10
CA PRO A 259 35.34 24.97 26.97
C PRO A 259 36.84 24.83 27.30
N ALA A 260 37.60 24.46 26.26
CA ALA A 260 39.05 24.45 26.20
C ALA A 260 39.60 25.83 25.77
N ILE A 261 40.64 26.29 26.47
CA ILE A 261 41.65 27.24 25.96
C ILE A 261 43.00 26.74 26.47
N GLU A 262 43.93 26.62 25.51
CA GLU A 262 45.37 26.27 25.56
C GLU A 262 45.79 24.85 25.92
#